data_AF-A0A429NFV3-F1
#
_entry.id   AF-A0A429NFV3-F1
#
_cell.length_a   1.000
_cell.length_b   1.000
_cell.length_c   1.000
_cell.angle_alpha   90.00
_cell.angle_beta   90.00
_cell.angle_gamma   90.00
#
_symmetry.space_group_name_H-M   'P 1'
#
loop_
_entity.id
_entity.type
_entity.pdbx_description
1 polymer ?
#
loop_
_entity_poly.entity_id
_entity_poly.type
_entity_poly.pdbx_seq_one_letter_code
_entity_poly.pdbx_strand_id
1 'polypeptide(L)'
;MAVQEARDNVTAGAHAGGCTCGDCPHGARAGHRRAVAEFLAKRDEFAAGQGLPAAVAHSASASRQWISEELTQTAEEVAARARAEGEVWLRRVGRWTMYAVWGAVVLLLLVQALTAIGAGWTAARTAGLLAAAVVGLGLTAASWFHRARGGALAPVIGEDNRLSTSRAVAASWVLFVVYAVLVLAGRLAAASDHVERDALIAGLDLARGAGIVTVLAVVCGIAVLVRRVVALRVLGQRLQKVRAERPRAADLLTDDAGRGTFTDIQYVVVSTAALVYAAVRLARRPDQLPDLPWGLAVLVLVSAATYMAGKYAEGGRPVILSVVRSREAGDLDAAIRTGDDIEIRGAGFVPPGAQRADRLARMVVRIGTVHVHVPLVPVPGGFSNPTDTALTVPVPADVEPGRVEVQLVTAAGVETNRYTIDVTE
;
A
#
# COMPACT_ATOMS: atom_id res chain seq x y z
N MET A 1 49.53 7.73 27.80
CA MET A 1 48.36 7.36 28.62
C MET A 1 47.15 8.27 28.32
N ALA A 2 46.95 8.70 27.06
CA ALA A 2 45.85 9.58 26.63
C ALA A 2 45.15 9.05 25.35
N VAL A 3 45.45 7.80 24.97
CA VAL A 3 44.89 7.14 23.77
C VAL A 3 43.95 5.99 24.17
N GLN A 4 43.88 5.65 25.45
CA GLN A 4 42.95 4.64 25.98
C GLN A 4 41.58 5.24 26.34
N GLU A 5 41.51 6.49 26.82
CA GLU A 5 40.23 7.15 27.16
C GLU A 5 39.37 7.53 25.94
N ALA A 6 39.96 7.60 24.74
CA ALA A 6 39.20 7.82 23.51
C ALA A 6 38.54 6.54 22.96
N ARG A 7 38.88 5.37 23.50
CA ARG A 7 38.27 4.08 23.11
C ARG A 7 37.09 3.68 23.99
N ASP A 8 37.03 4.18 25.23
CA ASP A 8 35.93 3.89 26.14
C ASP A 8 34.67 4.76 25.89
N ASN A 9 34.79 5.83 25.10
CA ASN A 9 33.67 6.69 24.72
C ASN A 9 32.93 6.30 23.43
N VAL A 10 33.31 5.20 22.76
CA VAL A 10 32.64 4.72 21.53
C VAL A 10 31.75 3.50 21.78
N THR A 11 31.80 2.90 22.98
CA THR A 11 31.05 1.67 23.29
C THR A 11 30.18 1.72 24.55
N ALA A 12 29.95 2.91 25.13
CA ALA A 12 29.03 3.11 26.25
C ALA A 12 27.84 3.99 25.84
N GLY A 13 26.96 3.44 25.02
CA GLY A 13 25.67 4.03 24.64
C GLY A 13 24.58 2.98 24.54
N ALA A 14 24.64 1.95 25.39
CA ALA A 14 23.57 0.97 25.51
C ALA A 14 22.30 1.70 25.98
N HIS A 15 21.30 1.68 25.10
CA HIS A 15 19.98 2.30 25.21
C HIS A 15 19.26 1.98 26.53
N ALA A 16 19.51 2.78 27.56
CA ALA A 16 18.68 2.87 28.76
C ALA A 16 18.04 4.26 28.78
N GLY A 17 16.77 4.35 28.35
CA GLY A 17 16.04 5.62 28.20
C GLY A 17 15.72 5.92 26.74
N GLY A 18 14.44 6.07 26.42
CA GLY A 18 13.93 6.15 25.04
C GLY A 18 14.69 7.15 24.16
N CYS A 19 15.34 6.65 23.12
CA CYS A 19 16.06 7.48 22.15
C CYS A 19 15.13 8.57 21.57
N THR A 20 15.58 9.81 21.69
CA THR A 20 15.02 11.03 21.09
C THR A 20 15.65 11.36 19.74
N CYS A 21 16.60 10.54 19.27
CA CYS A 21 17.25 10.67 17.97
C CYS A 21 16.22 10.57 16.82
N GLY A 22 15.90 11.72 16.20
CA GLY A 22 14.92 11.82 15.10
C GLY A 22 15.25 10.97 13.87
N ASP A 23 16.54 10.72 13.61
CA ASP A 23 16.99 10.00 12.41
C ASP A 23 17.13 8.49 12.58
N CYS A 24 16.94 7.95 13.80
CA CYS A 24 17.04 6.52 14.01
C CYS A 24 15.67 5.83 13.89
N PRO A 25 15.61 4.54 13.46
CA PRO A 25 14.34 3.82 13.30
C PRO A 25 13.50 3.71 14.57
N HIS A 26 14.14 3.66 15.74
CA HIS A 26 13.44 3.58 17.02
C HIS A 26 12.84 4.94 17.41
N GLY A 27 13.60 6.02 17.27
CA GLY A 27 13.18 7.38 17.59
C GLY A 27 12.06 7.87 16.67
N ALA A 28 12.15 7.63 15.36
CA ALA A 28 11.08 7.98 14.41
C ALA A 28 9.77 7.25 14.75
N ARG A 29 9.84 5.95 15.06
CA ARG A 29 8.67 5.15 15.45
C ARG A 29 8.09 5.57 16.79
N ALA A 30 8.93 5.85 17.78
CA ALA A 30 8.50 6.32 19.09
C ALA A 30 7.86 7.72 19.00
N GLY A 31 8.45 8.61 18.21
CA GLY A 31 7.92 9.95 17.92
C GLY A 31 6.57 9.91 17.20
N HIS A 32 6.43 9.07 16.18
CA HIS A 32 5.13 8.89 15.51
C HIS A 32 4.07 8.32 16.47
N ARG A 33 4.40 7.29 17.26
CA ARG A 33 3.46 6.73 18.26
C ARG A 33 3.02 7.77 19.28
N ARG A 34 3.96 8.60 19.78
CA ARG A 34 3.65 9.66 20.72
C ARG A 34 2.72 10.70 20.10
N ALA A 35 3.03 11.17 18.90
CA ALA A 35 2.18 12.13 18.18
C ALA A 35 0.78 11.56 17.89
N VAL A 36 0.67 10.27 17.56
CA VAL A 36 -0.64 9.61 17.42
C VAL A 36 -1.39 9.58 18.74
N ALA A 37 -0.73 9.24 19.86
CA ALA A 37 -1.37 9.21 21.17
C ALA A 37 -1.82 10.60 21.62
N GLU A 38 -1.00 11.62 21.43
CA GLU A 38 -1.32 13.03 21.70
C GLU A 38 -2.51 13.50 20.84
N PHE A 39 -2.51 13.18 19.55
CA PHE A 39 -3.62 13.49 18.65
C PHE A 39 -4.93 12.81 19.08
N LEU A 40 -4.88 11.52 19.43
CA LEU A 40 -6.07 10.78 19.87
C LEU A 40 -6.62 11.34 21.18
N ALA A 41 -5.75 11.64 22.15
CA ALA A 41 -6.14 12.25 23.41
C ALA A 41 -6.82 13.61 23.19
N LYS A 42 -6.24 14.46 22.33
CA LYS A 42 -6.79 15.77 21.97
C LYS A 42 -8.13 15.68 21.24
N ARG A 43 -8.27 14.74 20.31
CA ARG A 43 -9.54 14.45 19.64
C ARG A 43 -10.61 14.04 20.64
N ASP A 44 -10.27 13.15 21.56
CA ASP A 44 -11.22 12.63 22.55
C ASP A 44 -11.59 13.70 23.59
N GLU A 45 -10.67 14.61 23.94
CA GLU A 45 -10.93 15.82 24.74
C GLU A 45 -11.95 16.74 24.06
N PHE A 46 -11.75 17.06 22.77
CA PHE A 46 -12.70 17.86 22.00
C PHE A 46 -14.05 17.15 21.79
N ALA A 47 -14.04 15.83 21.61
CA ALA A 47 -15.27 15.04 21.55
C ALA A 47 -16.06 15.07 22.89
N ALA A 48 -15.37 15.26 24.01
CA ALA A 48 -15.97 15.44 25.34
C ALA A 48 -16.38 16.90 25.62
N GLY A 49 -16.19 17.82 24.66
CA GLY A 49 -16.49 19.25 24.82
C GLY A 49 -15.50 20.01 25.72
N GLN A 50 -14.30 19.47 25.94
CA GLN A 50 -13.26 20.08 26.75
C GLN A 50 -12.21 20.79 25.87
N GLY A 51 -11.31 21.58 26.45
CA GLY A 51 -10.19 22.19 25.72
C GLY A 51 -10.52 23.40 24.82
N LEU A 52 -11.77 23.87 24.83
CA LEU A 52 -12.22 25.03 24.04
C LEU A 52 -11.80 26.36 24.70
N PRO A 53 -11.22 27.31 23.95
CA PRO A 53 -11.00 28.67 24.44
C PRO A 53 -12.31 29.37 24.77
N ALA A 54 -12.35 30.11 25.88
CA ALA A 54 -13.54 30.88 26.29
C ALA A 54 -14.03 31.86 25.21
N ALA A 55 -13.10 32.36 24.38
CA ALA A 55 -13.40 33.27 23.28
C ALA A 55 -14.19 32.64 22.13
N VAL A 56 -14.26 31.31 22.00
CA VAL A 56 -15.05 30.64 20.94
C VAL A 56 -16.19 29.79 21.51
N ALA A 57 -16.12 29.45 22.80
CA ALA A 57 -17.09 28.59 23.49
C ALA A 57 -18.55 29.11 23.47
N HIS A 58 -18.75 30.41 23.23
CA HIS A 58 -20.08 31.02 23.18
C HIS A 58 -20.78 30.88 21.81
N SER A 59 -20.07 30.43 20.78
CA SER A 59 -20.61 30.19 19.44
C SER A 59 -20.29 28.77 18.97
N ALA A 60 -21.34 27.99 18.68
CA ALA A 60 -21.19 26.61 18.20
C ALA A 60 -20.45 26.55 16.86
N SER A 61 -20.71 27.49 15.94
CA SER A 61 -20.01 27.56 14.66
C SER A 61 -18.52 27.91 14.83
N ALA A 62 -18.21 28.91 15.66
CA ALA A 62 -16.83 29.30 15.96
C ALA A 62 -16.06 28.17 16.67
N SER A 63 -16.70 27.49 17.63
CA SER A 63 -16.11 26.33 18.32
C SER A 63 -15.80 25.19 17.35
N ARG A 64 -16.73 24.85 16.44
CA ARG A 64 -16.50 23.79 15.43
C ARG A 64 -15.38 24.14 14.47
N GLN A 65 -15.34 25.38 13.99
CA GLN A 65 -14.27 25.83 13.09
C GLN A 65 -12.91 25.75 13.80
N TRP A 66 -12.82 26.29 15.02
CA TRP A 66 -11.59 26.25 15.80
C TRP A 66 -11.12 24.82 16.10
N ILE A 67 -12.02 23.92 16.52
CA ILE A 67 -11.71 22.50 16.73
C ILE A 67 -11.19 21.87 15.42
N SER A 68 -11.85 22.15 14.31
CA SER A 68 -11.47 21.60 13.00
C SER A 68 -10.08 22.07 12.58
N GLU A 69 -9.77 23.36 12.75
CA GLU A 69 -8.45 23.92 12.44
C GLU A 69 -7.35 23.30 13.33
N GLU A 70 -7.61 23.21 14.64
CA GLU A 70 -6.66 22.68 15.62
C GLU A 70 -6.38 21.18 15.39
N LEU A 71 -7.42 20.40 15.08
CA LEU A 71 -7.29 18.99 14.70
C LEU A 71 -6.59 18.81 13.35
N THR A 72 -6.83 19.70 12.40
CA THR A 72 -6.16 19.70 11.09
C THR A 72 -4.66 19.91 11.26
N GLN A 73 -4.26 20.96 11.99
CA GLN A 73 -2.85 21.25 12.25
C GLN A 73 -2.16 20.08 12.95
N THR A 74 -2.77 19.53 14.00
CA THR A 74 -2.20 18.39 14.74
C THR A 74 -2.12 17.14 13.85
N ALA A 75 -3.11 16.89 13.01
CA ALA A 75 -3.12 15.77 12.08
C ALA A 75 -2.02 15.88 11.01
N GLU A 76 -1.74 17.09 10.52
CA GLU A 76 -0.63 17.33 9.59
C GLU A 76 0.73 16.99 10.21
N GLU A 77 0.94 17.33 11.48
CA GLU A 77 2.14 16.92 12.21
C GLU A 77 2.27 15.41 12.35
N VAL A 78 1.17 14.71 12.69
CA VAL A 78 1.13 13.25 12.75
C VAL A 78 1.49 12.65 11.39
N ALA A 79 0.93 13.20 10.31
CA ALA A 79 1.21 12.77 8.94
C ALA A 79 2.67 13.05 8.53
N ALA A 80 3.26 14.18 8.94
CA ALA A 80 4.67 14.48 8.73
C ALA A 80 5.58 13.46 9.44
N ARG A 81 5.29 13.14 10.71
CA ARG A 81 6.02 12.11 11.47
C ARG A 81 5.83 10.71 10.89
N ALA A 82 4.63 10.39 10.38
CA ALA A 82 4.37 9.13 9.70
C ALA A 82 5.22 8.97 8.43
N ARG A 83 5.36 10.03 7.63
CA ARG A 83 6.23 10.06 6.44
C ARG A 83 7.70 9.86 6.81
N ALA A 84 8.18 10.56 7.82
CA ALA A 84 9.54 10.40 8.33
C ALA A 84 9.82 8.96 8.83
N GLU A 85 8.88 8.35 9.57
CA GLU A 85 8.97 6.93 9.95
C GLU A 85 8.99 6.03 8.72
N GLY A 86 8.16 6.30 7.71
CA GLY A 86 8.09 5.55 6.45
C GLY A 86 9.42 5.50 5.71
N GLU A 87 10.11 6.64 5.58
CA GLU A 87 11.42 6.71 4.91
C GLU A 87 12.52 5.93 5.65
N VAL A 88 12.53 6.03 6.99
CA VAL A 88 13.49 5.28 7.80
C VAL A 88 13.17 3.78 7.76
N TRP A 89 11.88 3.42 7.77
CA TRP A 89 11.41 2.05 7.63
C TRP A 89 11.82 1.44 6.29
N LEU A 90 11.65 2.15 5.18
CA LEU A 90 12.06 1.68 3.85
C LEU A 90 13.56 1.35 3.79
N ARG A 91 14.40 2.23 4.35
CA ARG A 91 15.85 1.98 4.46
C ARG A 91 16.19 0.77 5.34
N ARG A 92 15.41 0.53 6.39
CA ARG A 92 15.55 -0.65 7.25
C ARG A 92 15.11 -1.91 6.52
N VAL A 93 13.95 -1.90 5.86
CA VAL A 93 13.43 -3.04 5.10
C VAL A 93 14.39 -3.42 3.99
N GLY A 94 14.94 -2.48 3.23
CA GLY A 94 15.95 -2.78 2.21
C GLY A 94 17.12 -3.61 2.75
N ARG A 95 17.61 -3.29 3.96
CA ARG A 95 18.65 -4.07 4.65
C ARG A 95 18.17 -5.46 5.07
N TRP A 96 16.99 -5.55 5.67
CA TRP A 96 16.41 -6.85 6.06
C TRP A 96 16.09 -7.74 4.86
N THR A 97 15.66 -7.17 3.74
CA THR A 97 15.48 -7.90 2.48
C THR A 97 16.81 -8.47 2.00
N MET A 98 17.92 -7.73 2.10
CA MET A 98 19.24 -8.29 1.77
C MET A 98 19.65 -9.43 2.71
N TYR A 99 19.44 -9.27 4.02
CA TYR A 99 19.68 -10.37 4.96
C TYR A 99 18.79 -11.59 4.69
N ALA A 100 17.53 -11.39 4.30
CA ALA A 100 16.64 -12.48 3.93
C ALA A 100 17.09 -13.18 2.63
N VAL A 101 17.52 -12.42 1.61
CA VAL A 101 18.03 -12.97 0.35
C VAL A 101 19.28 -13.81 0.60
N TRP A 102 20.29 -13.27 1.28
CA TRP A 102 21.52 -14.01 1.58
C TRP A 102 21.29 -15.14 2.59
N GLY A 103 20.39 -14.95 3.55
CA GLY A 103 19.93 -16.00 4.45
C GLY A 103 19.28 -17.16 3.69
N ALA A 104 18.50 -16.89 2.64
CA ALA A 104 17.93 -17.93 1.77
C ALA A 104 19.01 -18.67 0.98
N VAL A 105 20.05 -17.99 0.49
CA VAL A 105 21.21 -18.62 -0.17
C VAL A 105 21.96 -19.54 0.82
N VAL A 106 22.21 -19.07 2.04
CA VAL A 106 22.86 -19.87 3.11
C VAL A 106 21.98 -21.05 3.49
N LEU A 107 20.67 -20.86 3.65
CA LEU A 107 19.74 -21.95 3.93
C LEU A 107 19.74 -22.99 2.81
N LEU A 108 19.74 -22.57 1.54
CA LEU A 108 19.84 -23.46 0.39
C LEU A 108 21.15 -24.26 0.45
N LEU A 109 22.28 -23.62 0.76
CA LEU A 109 23.57 -24.28 0.96
C LEU A 109 23.49 -25.33 2.07
N LEU A 110 22.92 -25.00 3.23
CA LEU A 110 22.78 -25.92 4.36
C LEU A 110 21.89 -27.12 4.01
N VAL A 111 20.74 -26.89 3.37
CA VAL A 111 19.85 -27.97 2.92
C VAL A 111 20.53 -28.86 1.88
N GLN A 112 21.26 -28.28 0.92
CA GLN A 112 22.01 -29.06 -0.05
C GLN A 112 23.16 -29.84 0.59
N ALA A 113 23.88 -29.28 1.56
CA ALA A 113 24.93 -29.97 2.29
C ALA A 113 24.37 -31.12 3.12
N LEU A 114 23.26 -30.91 3.84
CA LEU A 114 22.59 -31.96 4.61
C LEU A 114 22.08 -33.09 3.71
N THR A 115 21.46 -32.76 2.58
CA THR A 115 21.00 -33.77 1.61
C THR A 115 22.13 -34.38 0.78
N ALA A 116 23.34 -33.82 0.84
CA ALA A 116 24.54 -34.43 0.26
C ALA A 116 25.11 -35.55 1.11
N ILE A 117 24.78 -35.60 2.39
CA ILE A 117 25.16 -36.70 3.27
C ILE A 117 24.49 -37.98 2.74
N GLY A 118 25.31 -38.92 2.27
CA GLY A 118 24.86 -40.19 1.67
C GLY A 118 24.63 -40.14 0.15
N ALA A 119 24.09 -39.05 -0.40
CA ALA A 119 23.82 -38.94 -1.84
C ALA A 119 24.99 -38.35 -2.67
N GLY A 120 26.01 -37.78 -2.02
CA GLY A 120 27.18 -37.18 -2.66
C GLY A 120 26.88 -35.81 -3.29
N TRP A 121 27.89 -34.97 -3.50
CA TRP A 121 27.72 -33.62 -4.08
C TRP A 121 27.63 -33.67 -5.61
N THR A 122 26.63 -33.01 -6.20
CA THR A 122 26.36 -33.09 -7.65
C THR A 122 26.56 -31.75 -8.36
N ALA A 123 26.81 -31.77 -9.67
CA ALA A 123 26.91 -30.55 -10.48
C ALA A 123 25.62 -29.70 -10.43
N ALA A 124 24.45 -30.34 -10.32
CA ALA A 124 23.16 -29.66 -10.15
C ALA A 124 23.09 -28.81 -8.88
N ARG A 125 23.69 -29.27 -7.78
CA ARG A 125 23.76 -28.51 -6.52
C ARG A 125 24.64 -27.28 -6.66
N THR A 126 25.83 -27.46 -7.23
CA THR A 126 26.74 -26.34 -7.55
C THR A 126 26.05 -25.31 -8.46
N ALA A 127 25.39 -25.76 -9.53
CA ALA A 127 24.66 -24.88 -10.45
C ALA A 127 23.50 -24.14 -9.73
N GLY A 128 22.76 -24.84 -8.86
CA GLY A 128 21.73 -24.25 -8.00
C GLY A 128 22.25 -23.13 -7.11
N LEU A 129 23.38 -23.37 -6.43
CA LEU A 129 23.98 -22.37 -5.54
C LEU A 129 24.56 -21.18 -6.29
N LEU A 130 25.22 -21.42 -7.43
CA LEU A 130 25.73 -20.34 -8.28
C LEU A 130 24.58 -19.50 -8.84
N ALA A 131 23.49 -20.13 -9.31
CA ALA A 131 22.29 -19.42 -9.75
C ALA A 131 21.69 -18.57 -8.61
N ALA A 132 21.59 -19.12 -7.41
CA ALA A 132 21.11 -18.39 -6.23
C ALA A 132 22.01 -17.20 -5.88
N ALA A 133 23.33 -17.37 -5.96
CA ALA A 133 24.30 -16.30 -5.75
C ALA A 133 24.17 -15.20 -6.82
N VAL A 134 24.04 -15.55 -8.10
CA VAL A 134 23.85 -14.59 -9.20
C VAL A 134 22.56 -13.79 -9.01
N VAL A 135 21.44 -14.46 -8.71
CA VAL A 135 20.16 -13.78 -8.41
C VAL A 135 20.29 -12.89 -7.18
N GLY A 136 20.94 -13.39 -6.11
CA GLY A 136 21.19 -12.62 -4.89
C GLY A 136 22.03 -11.37 -5.12
N LEU A 137 23.08 -11.47 -5.94
CA LEU A 137 23.91 -10.34 -6.37
C LEU A 137 23.10 -9.34 -7.22
N GLY A 138 22.29 -9.82 -8.16
CA GLY A 138 21.40 -8.98 -8.95
C GLY A 138 20.40 -8.20 -8.10
N LEU A 139 19.77 -8.87 -7.13
CA LEU A 139 18.88 -8.22 -6.15
C LEU A 139 19.63 -7.24 -5.24
N THR A 140 20.88 -7.55 -4.90
CA THR A 140 21.74 -6.65 -4.11
C THR A 140 22.09 -5.39 -4.90
N ALA A 141 22.47 -5.53 -6.16
CA ALA A 141 22.71 -4.40 -7.06
C ALA A 141 21.45 -3.55 -7.25
N ALA A 142 20.30 -4.18 -7.53
CA ALA A 142 19.02 -3.48 -7.63
C ALA A 142 18.67 -2.74 -6.33
N SER A 143 18.91 -3.36 -5.17
CA SER A 143 18.71 -2.73 -3.88
C SER A 143 19.59 -1.51 -3.67
N TRP A 144 20.85 -1.55 -4.12
CA TRP A 144 21.78 -0.43 -4.05
C TRP A 144 21.33 0.73 -4.93
N PHE A 145 20.99 0.48 -6.20
CA PHE A 145 20.51 1.50 -7.14
C PHE A 145 19.16 2.11 -6.73
N HIS A 146 18.28 1.31 -6.11
CA HIS A 146 16.94 1.75 -5.72
C HIS A 146 16.77 1.97 -4.21
N ARG A 147 17.87 2.19 -3.47
CA ARG A 147 17.85 2.36 -2.00
C ARG A 147 16.88 3.44 -1.50
N ALA A 148 16.68 4.51 -2.28
CA ALA A 148 15.77 5.60 -1.95
C ALA A 148 14.28 5.22 -2.11
N ARG A 149 13.97 4.13 -2.83
CA ARG A 149 12.61 3.72 -3.19
C ARG A 149 12.23 2.34 -2.62
N GLY A 150 12.91 1.88 -1.58
CA GLY A 150 12.66 0.57 -0.96
C GLY A 150 13.57 -0.57 -1.46
N GLY A 151 14.63 -0.25 -2.21
CA GLY A 151 15.64 -1.21 -2.65
C GLY A 151 15.07 -2.24 -3.62
N ALA A 152 15.32 -3.52 -3.37
CA ALA A 152 14.85 -4.61 -4.23
C ALA A 152 13.31 -4.71 -4.35
N LEU A 153 12.57 -4.11 -3.41
CA LEU A 153 11.10 -4.05 -3.44
C LEU A 153 10.56 -2.89 -4.28
N ALA A 154 11.40 -1.97 -4.75
CA ALA A 154 10.95 -0.81 -5.54
C ALA A 154 10.05 -1.18 -6.74
N PRO A 155 10.32 -2.26 -7.51
CA PRO A 155 9.46 -2.63 -8.64
C PRO A 155 8.05 -3.09 -8.24
N VAL A 156 7.88 -3.61 -7.01
CA VAL A 156 6.60 -4.11 -6.52
C VAL A 156 5.80 -3.07 -5.74
N ILE A 157 6.39 -1.90 -5.46
CA ILE A 157 5.70 -0.76 -4.85
C ILE A 157 4.95 0.01 -5.95
N GLY A 158 3.65 0.21 -5.73
CA GLY A 158 2.74 0.96 -6.58
C GLY A 158 2.95 2.47 -6.51
N GLU A 159 2.34 3.19 -7.45
CA GLU A 159 2.35 4.65 -7.51
C GLU A 159 1.69 5.29 -6.26
N ASP A 160 0.77 4.57 -5.60
CA ASP A 160 0.12 4.94 -4.34
C ASP A 160 0.96 4.60 -3.10
N ASN A 161 2.22 4.17 -3.27
CA ASN A 161 3.15 3.81 -2.18
C ASN A 161 2.72 2.57 -1.36
N ARG A 162 1.90 1.69 -1.96
CA ARG A 162 1.50 0.38 -1.40
C ARG A 162 2.20 -0.76 -2.15
N LEU A 163 2.28 -1.96 -1.56
CA LEU A 163 2.71 -3.13 -2.33
C LEU A 163 1.60 -3.55 -3.31
N SER A 164 1.97 -3.79 -4.56
CA SER A 164 1.04 -4.24 -5.59
C SER A 164 1.02 -5.77 -5.67
N THR A 165 -0.14 -6.37 -5.41
CA THR A 165 -0.36 -7.82 -5.48
C THR A 165 0.06 -8.41 -6.83
N SER A 166 -0.35 -7.79 -7.94
CA SER A 166 -0.01 -8.29 -9.28
C SER A 166 1.47 -8.16 -9.61
N ARG A 167 2.12 -7.05 -9.23
CA ARG A 167 3.57 -6.90 -9.42
C ARG A 167 4.36 -7.87 -8.55
N ALA A 168 3.94 -8.11 -7.31
CA ALA A 168 4.58 -9.05 -6.41
C ALA A 168 4.50 -10.48 -6.95
N VAL A 169 3.31 -10.94 -7.36
CA VAL A 169 3.14 -12.28 -7.96
C VAL A 169 3.97 -12.41 -9.24
N ALA A 170 3.92 -11.42 -10.14
CA ALA A 170 4.71 -11.44 -11.37
C ALA A 170 6.22 -11.46 -11.07
N ALA A 171 6.71 -10.65 -10.13
CA ALA A 171 8.11 -10.62 -9.73
C ALA A 171 8.56 -11.97 -9.15
N SER A 172 7.73 -12.63 -8.33
CA SER A 172 8.02 -13.96 -7.80
C SER A 172 8.18 -15.00 -8.92
N TRP A 173 7.27 -15.03 -9.90
CA TRP A 173 7.37 -15.93 -11.05
C TRP A 173 8.59 -15.63 -11.93
N VAL A 174 8.87 -14.36 -12.21
CA VAL A 174 10.05 -13.94 -12.98
C VAL A 174 11.33 -14.40 -12.27
N LEU A 175 11.47 -14.12 -10.96
CA LEU A 175 12.65 -14.53 -10.19
C LEU A 175 12.82 -16.05 -10.18
N PHE A 176 11.72 -16.79 -10.03
CA PHE A 176 11.75 -18.25 -10.06
C PHE A 176 12.19 -18.80 -11.43
N VAL A 177 11.63 -18.28 -12.53
CA VAL A 177 11.96 -18.73 -13.88
C VAL A 177 13.41 -18.37 -14.24
N VAL A 178 13.86 -17.15 -13.91
CA VAL A 178 15.27 -16.75 -14.11
C VAL A 178 16.20 -17.66 -13.32
N TYR A 179 15.87 -17.96 -12.07
CA TYR A 179 16.63 -18.93 -11.27
C TYR A 179 16.68 -20.30 -11.95
N ALA A 180 15.54 -20.85 -12.39
CA ALA A 180 15.48 -22.16 -13.05
C ALA A 180 16.32 -22.22 -14.33
N VAL A 181 16.27 -21.16 -15.16
CA VAL A 181 17.08 -21.05 -16.37
C VAL A 181 18.58 -20.97 -16.03
N LEU A 182 18.96 -20.21 -15.01
CA LEU A 182 20.36 -20.13 -14.56
C LEU A 182 20.87 -21.48 -14.03
N VAL A 183 20.04 -22.26 -13.34
CA VAL A 183 20.40 -23.63 -12.93
C VAL A 183 20.70 -24.49 -14.15
N LEU A 184 19.81 -24.49 -15.15
CA LEU A 184 20.00 -25.28 -16.37
C LEU A 184 21.22 -24.82 -17.17
N ALA A 185 21.44 -23.50 -17.29
CA ALA A 185 22.61 -22.93 -17.95
C ALA A 185 23.92 -23.31 -17.25
N GLY A 186 23.95 -23.26 -15.91
CA GLY A 186 25.11 -23.68 -15.11
C GLY A 186 25.41 -25.16 -15.27
N ARG A 187 24.38 -26.01 -15.38
CA ARG A 187 24.56 -27.43 -15.67
C ARG A 187 25.06 -27.68 -17.08
N LEU A 188 24.51 -26.98 -18.07
CA LEU A 188 24.96 -27.08 -19.46
C LEU A 188 26.44 -26.68 -19.59
N ALA A 189 26.88 -25.65 -18.87
CA ALA A 189 28.28 -25.24 -18.82
C ALA A 189 29.21 -26.27 -18.15
N ALA A 190 28.69 -27.05 -17.19
CA ALA A 190 29.44 -28.10 -16.50
C ALA A 190 29.44 -29.45 -17.23
N ALA A 191 28.51 -29.67 -18.16
CA ALA A 191 28.35 -30.93 -18.88
C ALA A 191 29.55 -31.19 -19.82
N SER A 192 30.27 -32.27 -19.54
CA SER A 192 31.43 -32.71 -20.34
C SER A 192 31.04 -33.66 -21.49
N ASP A 193 29.98 -34.44 -21.30
CA ASP A 193 29.48 -35.42 -22.28
C ASP A 193 28.43 -34.83 -23.24
N HIS A 194 28.41 -35.31 -24.48
CA HIS A 194 27.46 -34.87 -25.52
C HIS A 194 26.04 -35.34 -25.21
N VAL A 195 25.87 -36.55 -24.68
CA VAL A 195 24.55 -37.10 -24.32
C VAL A 195 23.90 -36.29 -23.19
N GLU A 196 24.68 -35.88 -22.19
CA GLU A 196 24.19 -35.02 -21.10
C GLU A 196 23.77 -33.64 -21.62
N ARG A 197 24.53 -33.03 -22.54
CA ARG A 197 24.16 -31.75 -23.17
C ARG A 197 22.87 -31.86 -23.96
N ASP A 198 22.72 -32.90 -24.78
CA ASP A 198 21.52 -33.10 -25.58
C ASP A 198 20.29 -33.30 -24.68
N ALA A 199 20.44 -34.02 -23.56
CA ALA A 199 19.36 -34.18 -22.58
C ALA A 199 18.96 -32.86 -21.92
N LEU A 200 19.93 -31.99 -21.57
CA LEU A 200 19.66 -30.66 -21.00
C LEU A 200 18.99 -29.72 -22.01
N ILE A 201 19.43 -29.76 -23.27
CA ILE A 201 18.81 -28.99 -24.37
C ILE A 201 17.38 -29.48 -24.60
N ALA A 202 17.14 -30.79 -24.63
CA ALA A 202 15.80 -31.37 -24.68
C ALA A 202 14.96 -31.04 -23.43
N GLY A 203 15.60 -30.81 -22.28
CA GLY A 203 14.97 -30.35 -21.04
C GLY A 203 14.47 -28.91 -21.09
N LEU A 204 15.00 -28.08 -22.01
CA LEU A 204 14.54 -26.72 -22.30
C LEU A 204 13.41 -26.67 -23.34
N ASP A 205 13.01 -27.83 -23.88
CA ASP A 205 11.96 -27.91 -24.89
C ASP A 205 10.66 -27.25 -24.42
N LEU A 206 10.07 -26.45 -25.32
CA LEU A 206 8.87 -25.67 -25.04
C LEU A 206 7.69 -26.57 -24.67
N ALA A 207 7.62 -27.79 -25.22
CA ALA A 207 6.56 -28.74 -24.86
C ALA A 207 6.57 -29.07 -23.35
N ARG A 208 7.75 -29.11 -22.72
CA ARG A 208 7.91 -29.36 -21.28
C ARG A 208 7.77 -28.10 -20.45
N GLY A 209 8.09 -26.94 -21.03
CA GLY A 209 8.00 -25.62 -20.39
C GLY A 209 6.67 -24.89 -20.60
N ALA A 210 5.75 -25.41 -21.41
CA ALA A 210 4.57 -24.68 -21.86
C ALA A 210 3.72 -24.15 -20.70
N GLY A 211 3.50 -24.96 -19.65
CA GLY A 211 2.72 -24.56 -18.49
C GLY A 211 3.34 -23.38 -17.73
N ILE A 212 4.65 -23.44 -17.43
CA ILE A 212 5.33 -22.37 -16.68
C ILE A 212 5.46 -21.09 -17.51
N VAL A 213 5.75 -21.21 -18.82
CA VAL A 213 5.83 -20.06 -19.73
C VAL A 213 4.47 -19.39 -19.88
N THR A 214 3.39 -20.18 -19.98
CA THR A 214 2.02 -19.66 -20.04
C THR A 214 1.67 -18.90 -18.77
N VAL A 215 1.94 -19.48 -17.60
CA VAL A 215 1.70 -18.81 -16.32
C VAL A 215 2.51 -17.52 -16.22
N LEU A 216 3.81 -17.55 -16.55
CA LEU A 216 4.67 -16.37 -16.55
C LEU A 216 4.10 -15.27 -17.46
N ALA A 217 3.75 -15.61 -18.70
CA ALA A 217 3.18 -14.67 -19.65
C ALA A 217 1.89 -14.04 -19.12
N VAL A 218 1.01 -14.85 -18.53
CA VAL A 218 -0.26 -14.37 -17.97
C VAL A 218 -0.04 -13.47 -16.76
N VAL A 219 0.76 -13.86 -15.76
CA VAL A 219 0.97 -13.04 -14.56
C VAL A 219 1.66 -11.71 -14.89
N CYS A 220 2.62 -11.72 -15.83
CA CYS A 220 3.24 -10.49 -16.34
C CYS A 220 2.23 -9.63 -17.11
N GLY A 221 1.42 -10.23 -17.99
CA GLY A 221 0.36 -9.54 -18.73
C GLY A 221 -0.67 -8.91 -17.80
N ILE A 222 -1.10 -9.61 -16.75
CA ILE A 222 -2.03 -9.13 -15.74
C ILE A 222 -1.42 -7.98 -14.93
N ALA A 223 -0.15 -8.05 -14.55
CA ALA A 223 0.53 -6.94 -13.86
C ALA A 223 0.53 -5.66 -14.70
N VAL A 224 0.79 -5.76 -16.01
CA VAL A 224 0.73 -4.62 -16.94
C VAL A 224 -0.70 -4.13 -17.15
N LEU A 225 -1.64 -5.04 -17.39
CA LEU A 225 -3.03 -4.72 -17.67
C LEU A 225 -3.71 -4.07 -16.47
N VAL A 226 -3.56 -4.62 -15.26
CA VAL A 226 -4.11 -4.04 -14.04
C VAL A 226 -3.52 -2.66 -13.76
N ARG A 227 -2.20 -2.47 -13.98
CA ARG A 227 -1.60 -1.13 -13.89
C ARG A 227 -2.27 -0.15 -14.85
N ARG A 228 -2.48 -0.55 -16.11
CA ARG A 228 -3.14 0.28 -17.13
C ARG A 228 -4.59 0.60 -16.74
N VAL A 229 -5.34 -0.39 -16.28
CA VAL A 229 -6.75 -0.25 -15.86
C VAL A 229 -6.87 0.70 -14.69
N VAL A 230 -6.09 0.49 -13.63
CA VAL A 230 -6.09 1.37 -12.45
C VAL A 230 -5.71 2.80 -12.86
N ALA A 231 -4.65 2.97 -13.64
CA ALA A 231 -4.23 4.30 -14.11
C ALA A 231 -5.33 5.02 -14.92
N LEU A 232 -5.96 4.34 -15.88
CA LEU A 232 -7.04 4.92 -16.68
C LEU A 232 -8.28 5.24 -15.83
N ARG A 233 -8.62 4.40 -14.85
CA ARG A 233 -9.78 4.64 -13.99
C ARG A 233 -9.53 5.76 -12.99
N VAL A 234 -8.30 5.94 -12.49
CA VAL A 234 -7.93 7.10 -11.68
C VAL A 234 -7.97 8.37 -12.51
N LEU A 235 -7.38 8.38 -13.71
CA LEU A 235 -7.44 9.52 -14.64
C LEU A 235 -8.87 9.88 -15.04
N GLY A 236 -9.72 8.86 -15.26
CA GLY A 236 -11.14 9.03 -15.56
C GLY A 236 -12.00 9.32 -14.32
N GLN A 237 -11.40 9.53 -13.14
CA GLN A 237 -12.08 9.79 -11.87
C GLN A 237 -13.08 8.69 -11.44
N ARG A 238 -12.99 7.49 -12.01
CA ARG A 238 -13.84 6.32 -11.70
C ARG A 238 -13.29 5.46 -10.56
N LEU A 239 -12.11 5.79 -10.07
CA LEU A 239 -11.44 5.15 -8.95
C LEU A 239 -10.67 6.21 -8.17
N GLN A 240 -10.84 6.22 -6.86
CA GLN A 240 -10.18 7.16 -5.96
C GLN A 240 -9.04 6.45 -5.24
N LYS A 241 -7.81 6.94 -5.40
CA LYS A 241 -6.60 6.36 -4.78
C LYS A 241 -5.88 7.42 -3.97
N VAL A 242 -5.70 7.16 -2.68
CA VAL A 242 -4.90 8.02 -1.78
C VAL A 242 -3.57 7.34 -1.51
N ARG A 243 -2.50 8.14 -1.59
CA ARG A 243 -1.14 7.68 -1.32
C ARG A 243 -1.01 7.22 0.15
N ALA A 244 -0.50 6.02 0.35
CA ALA A 244 -0.16 5.50 1.67
C ALA A 244 1.15 6.11 2.19
N GLU A 245 1.30 6.25 3.50
CA GLU A 245 2.55 6.78 4.08
C GLU A 245 3.71 5.79 3.96
N ARG A 246 3.40 4.49 3.96
CA ARG A 246 4.39 3.41 3.77
C ARG A 246 3.73 2.16 3.19
N PRO A 247 4.47 1.36 2.42
CA PRO A 247 4.00 0.05 2.01
C PRO A 247 3.99 -0.92 3.21
N ARG A 248 3.04 -1.84 3.22
CA ARG A 248 2.87 -2.87 4.26
C ARG A 248 2.77 -4.24 3.60
N ALA A 249 3.29 -5.28 4.24
CA ALA A 249 3.14 -6.65 3.75
C ALA A 249 1.65 -7.07 3.61
N ALA A 250 0.80 -6.53 4.49
CA ALA A 250 -0.65 -6.73 4.43
C ALA A 250 -1.28 -6.20 3.13
N ASP A 251 -0.67 -5.21 2.45
CA ASP A 251 -1.22 -4.64 1.21
C ASP A 251 -1.35 -5.68 0.09
N LEU A 252 -0.63 -6.81 0.16
CA LEU A 252 -0.77 -7.91 -0.79
C LEU A 252 -2.10 -8.67 -0.64
N LEU A 253 -2.74 -8.55 0.54
CA LEU A 253 -3.89 -9.33 0.97
C LEU A 253 -5.10 -8.46 1.33
N THR A 254 -4.92 -7.14 1.39
CA THR A 254 -5.94 -6.20 1.85
C THR A 254 -6.22 -5.10 0.83
N ASP A 255 -7.45 -4.58 0.86
CA ASP A 255 -7.85 -3.41 0.11
C ASP A 255 -7.20 -2.13 0.65
N ASP A 256 -7.54 -1.01 0.03
CA ASP A 256 -6.97 0.28 0.39
C ASP A 256 -7.36 0.75 1.81
N ALA A 257 -8.46 0.24 2.36
CA ALA A 257 -8.90 0.48 3.73
C ALA A 257 -8.30 -0.51 4.74
N GLY A 258 -7.50 -1.48 4.29
CA GLY A 258 -6.89 -2.51 5.14
C GLY A 258 -7.80 -3.70 5.46
N ARG A 259 -8.91 -3.87 4.73
CA ARG A 259 -9.82 -5.02 4.86
C ARG A 259 -9.33 -6.15 3.97
N GLY A 260 -9.43 -7.40 4.42
CA GLY A 260 -9.04 -8.55 3.60
C GLY A 260 -9.82 -8.61 2.29
N THR A 261 -9.12 -8.78 1.16
CA THR A 261 -9.74 -8.83 -0.16
C THR A 261 -9.68 -10.25 -0.69
N PHE A 262 -10.85 -10.87 -0.88
CA PHE A 262 -10.93 -12.24 -1.39
C PHE A 262 -10.17 -12.43 -2.71
N THR A 263 -10.36 -11.53 -3.68
CA THR A 263 -9.72 -11.61 -5.00
C THR A 263 -8.20 -11.52 -4.95
N ASP A 264 -7.65 -10.78 -3.99
CA ASP A 264 -6.21 -10.59 -3.83
C ASP A 264 -5.61 -11.77 -3.05
N ILE A 265 -6.26 -12.19 -1.95
CA ILE A 265 -5.86 -13.34 -1.14
C ILE A 265 -5.83 -14.62 -1.99
N GLN A 266 -6.90 -14.92 -2.72
CA GLN A 266 -6.97 -16.14 -3.54
C GLN A 266 -5.88 -16.15 -4.62
N TYR A 267 -5.57 -14.98 -5.21
CA TYR A 267 -4.56 -14.88 -6.26
C TYR A 267 -3.15 -15.12 -5.74
N VAL A 268 -2.83 -14.57 -4.57
CA VAL A 268 -1.55 -14.81 -3.90
C VAL A 268 -1.43 -16.27 -3.48
N VAL A 269 -2.46 -16.85 -2.86
CA VAL A 269 -2.42 -18.23 -2.35
C VAL A 269 -2.28 -19.24 -3.48
N VAL A 270 -3.10 -19.14 -4.52
CA VAL A 270 -3.07 -20.04 -5.68
C VAL A 270 -1.73 -19.94 -6.41
N SER A 271 -1.24 -18.72 -6.67
CA SER A 271 0.03 -18.50 -7.34
C SER A 271 1.21 -19.03 -6.51
N THR A 272 1.17 -18.84 -5.19
CA THR A 272 2.20 -19.34 -4.27
C THR A 272 2.23 -20.86 -4.27
N ALA A 273 1.07 -21.53 -4.21
CA ALA A 273 0.99 -23.00 -4.24
C ALA A 273 1.56 -23.58 -5.55
N ALA A 274 1.24 -22.96 -6.70
CA ALA A 274 1.78 -23.36 -7.99
C ALA A 274 3.30 -23.12 -8.09
N LEU A 275 3.80 -22.02 -7.53
CA LEU A 275 5.24 -21.71 -7.50
C LEU A 275 6.01 -22.67 -6.59
N VAL A 276 5.46 -23.03 -5.43
CA VAL A 276 6.02 -24.06 -4.54
C VAL A 276 6.06 -25.41 -5.25
N TYR A 277 4.99 -25.80 -5.93
CA TYR A 277 4.98 -27.03 -6.73
C TYR A 277 6.08 -27.01 -7.80
N ALA A 278 6.22 -25.92 -8.55
CA ALA A 278 7.25 -25.77 -9.57
C ALA A 278 8.67 -25.82 -8.97
N ALA A 279 8.88 -25.22 -7.81
CA ALA A 279 10.17 -25.27 -7.10
C ALA A 279 10.52 -26.70 -6.65
N VAL A 280 9.56 -27.46 -6.12
CA VAL A 280 9.75 -28.88 -5.78
C VAL A 280 10.06 -29.71 -7.03
N ARG A 281 9.39 -29.43 -8.16
CA ARG A 281 9.67 -30.11 -9.43
C ARG A 281 11.09 -29.83 -9.92
N LEU A 282 11.55 -28.58 -9.86
CA LEU A 282 12.92 -28.21 -10.21
C LEU A 282 13.95 -28.93 -9.33
N ALA A 283 13.70 -28.97 -8.02
CA ALA A 283 14.59 -29.64 -7.07
C ALA A 283 14.69 -31.15 -7.31
N ARG A 284 13.59 -31.79 -7.72
CA ARG A 284 13.55 -33.23 -8.02
C ARG A 284 14.05 -33.59 -9.42
N ARG A 285 13.94 -32.69 -10.40
CA ARG A 285 14.37 -32.88 -11.79
C ARG A 285 15.14 -31.67 -12.29
N PRO A 286 16.39 -31.48 -11.84
CA PRO A 286 17.20 -30.30 -12.18
C PRO A 286 17.73 -30.30 -13.62
N ASP A 287 17.40 -31.32 -14.43
CA ASP A 287 17.84 -31.46 -15.83
C ASP A 287 16.86 -30.81 -16.83
N GLN A 288 15.71 -30.34 -16.37
CA GLN A 288 14.67 -29.79 -17.24
C GLN A 288 13.93 -28.64 -16.57
N LEU A 289 13.24 -27.83 -17.39
CA LEU A 289 12.33 -26.84 -16.85
C LEU A 289 11.23 -27.49 -16.01
N PRO A 290 10.69 -26.79 -14.99
CA PRO A 290 9.59 -27.30 -14.19
C PRO A 290 8.35 -27.49 -15.05
N ASP A 291 8.08 -28.74 -15.38
CA ASP A 291 6.84 -29.15 -16.04
C ASP A 291 5.67 -28.98 -15.05
N LEU A 292 4.93 -27.90 -15.27
CA LEU A 292 3.76 -27.50 -14.49
C LEU A 292 2.51 -28.12 -15.15
N PRO A 293 1.80 -29.04 -14.47
CA PRO A 293 0.59 -29.65 -15.00
C PRO A 293 -0.41 -28.59 -15.44
N TRP A 294 -1.03 -28.79 -16.61
CA TRP A 294 -2.02 -27.87 -17.16
C TRP A 294 -3.16 -27.55 -16.18
N GLY A 295 -3.58 -28.50 -15.34
CA GLY A 295 -4.57 -28.23 -14.29
C GLY A 295 -4.15 -27.12 -13.32
N LEU A 296 -2.88 -27.09 -12.88
CA LEU A 296 -2.36 -26.02 -12.04
C LEU A 296 -2.18 -24.72 -12.82
N ALA A 297 -1.73 -24.79 -14.07
CA ALA A 297 -1.62 -23.62 -14.92
C ALA A 297 -2.99 -22.95 -15.13
N VAL A 298 -4.01 -23.72 -15.51
CA VAL A 298 -5.39 -23.26 -15.68
C VAL A 298 -5.93 -22.68 -14.37
N LEU A 299 -5.66 -23.31 -13.22
CA LEU A 299 -6.07 -22.77 -11.92
C LEU A 299 -5.47 -21.38 -11.65
N VAL A 300 -4.19 -21.18 -11.94
CA VAL A 300 -3.54 -19.85 -11.84
C VAL A 300 -4.17 -18.86 -12.82
N LEU A 301 -4.48 -19.28 -14.05
CA LEU A 301 -5.14 -18.44 -15.05
C LEU A 301 -6.53 -17.99 -14.60
N VAL A 302 -7.36 -18.91 -14.11
CA VAL A 302 -8.69 -18.59 -13.56
C VAL A 302 -8.56 -17.63 -12.38
N SER A 303 -7.64 -17.93 -11.46
CA SER A 303 -7.35 -17.08 -10.31
C SER A 303 -6.91 -15.66 -10.72
N ALA A 304 -6.07 -15.54 -11.74
CA ALA A 304 -5.63 -14.25 -12.29
C ALA A 304 -6.78 -13.48 -12.96
N ALA A 305 -7.67 -14.18 -13.67
CA ALA A 305 -8.87 -13.59 -14.26
C ALA A 305 -9.84 -13.08 -13.19
N THR A 306 -10.07 -13.85 -12.12
CA THR A 306 -10.88 -13.43 -10.96
C THR A 306 -10.29 -12.19 -10.27
N TYR A 307 -8.96 -12.16 -10.10
CA TYR A 307 -8.27 -10.98 -9.57
C TYR A 307 -8.47 -9.75 -10.46
N MET A 308 -8.29 -9.90 -11.77
CA MET A 308 -8.49 -8.82 -12.72
C MET A 308 -9.94 -8.32 -12.70
N ALA A 309 -10.93 -9.22 -12.70
CA ALA A 309 -12.34 -8.87 -12.58
C ALA A 309 -12.63 -8.08 -11.30
N GLY A 310 -12.02 -8.47 -10.17
CA GLY A 310 -12.06 -7.71 -8.92
C GLY A 310 -11.56 -6.27 -9.08
N LYS A 311 -10.40 -6.08 -9.71
CA LYS A 311 -9.86 -4.73 -9.98
C LYS A 311 -10.71 -3.88 -10.93
N TYR A 312 -11.48 -4.52 -11.81
CA TYR A 312 -12.48 -3.81 -12.62
C TYR A 312 -13.75 -3.47 -11.84
N ALA A 313 -14.13 -4.27 -10.85
CA ALA A 313 -15.30 -4.03 -10.01
C ALA A 313 -15.04 -3.03 -8.87
N GLU A 314 -13.78 -2.82 -8.45
CA GLU A 314 -13.42 -1.89 -7.37
C GLU A 314 -13.77 -0.42 -7.69
N GLY A 315 -14.20 0.33 -6.69
CA GLY A 315 -14.34 1.80 -6.76
C GLY A 315 -15.66 2.31 -7.34
N GLY A 316 -15.77 3.63 -7.40
CA GLY A 316 -16.95 4.34 -7.90
C GLY A 316 -16.64 5.83 -8.00
N ARG A 317 -17.38 6.54 -8.86
CA ARG A 317 -17.36 8.00 -8.88
C ARG A 317 -18.08 8.50 -7.62
N PRO A 318 -17.50 9.47 -6.89
CA PRO A 318 -18.22 10.08 -5.79
C PRO A 318 -19.42 10.85 -6.35
N VAL A 319 -20.57 10.76 -5.67
CA VAL A 319 -21.82 11.34 -6.15
C VAL A 319 -22.58 11.99 -5.01
N ILE A 320 -23.06 13.22 -5.24
CA ILE A 320 -24.05 13.90 -4.40
C ILE A 320 -25.42 13.48 -4.90
N LEU A 321 -26.22 12.90 -3.99
CA LEU A 321 -27.58 12.45 -4.27
C LEU A 321 -28.61 13.48 -3.80
N SER A 322 -28.33 14.15 -2.68
CA SER A 322 -29.18 15.23 -2.17
C SER A 322 -28.39 16.20 -1.29
N VAL A 323 -28.90 17.42 -1.20
CA VAL A 323 -28.44 18.45 -0.28
C VAL A 323 -29.67 18.96 0.46
N VAL A 324 -29.63 18.94 1.79
CA VAL A 324 -30.73 19.36 2.65
C VAL A 324 -30.23 20.31 3.73
N ARG A 325 -31.10 21.17 4.25
CA ARG A 325 -30.83 21.94 5.46
C ARG A 325 -30.63 20.97 6.62
N SER A 326 -29.51 21.08 7.34
CA SER A 326 -29.27 20.32 8.57
C SER A 326 -30.25 20.83 9.63
N ARG A 327 -31.04 19.92 10.21
CA ARG A 327 -32.10 20.28 11.18
C ARG A 327 -31.67 19.90 12.59
N GLU A 328 -31.89 20.80 13.54
CA GLU A 328 -31.96 20.41 14.95
C GLU A 328 -33.36 19.89 15.28
N ALA A 329 -33.46 19.06 16.32
CA ALA A 329 -34.75 18.50 16.74
C ALA A 329 -35.70 19.63 17.17
N GLY A 330 -36.75 19.88 16.39
CA GLY A 330 -37.72 20.95 16.62
C GLY A 330 -37.75 22.03 15.54
N ASP A 331 -36.80 22.04 14.60
CA ASP A 331 -36.80 22.97 13.48
C ASP A 331 -37.90 22.68 12.45
N LEU A 332 -38.56 23.74 12.00
CA LEU A 332 -39.49 23.70 10.88
C LEU A 332 -38.75 23.56 9.55
N ASP A 333 -39.45 22.99 8.57
CA ASP A 333 -38.94 22.95 7.20
C ASP A 333 -38.88 24.36 6.63
N ALA A 334 -37.70 24.77 6.19
CA ALA A 334 -37.43 26.11 5.68
C ALA A 334 -36.40 26.04 4.54
N ALA A 335 -36.43 27.06 3.68
CA ALA A 335 -35.42 27.23 2.64
C ALA A 335 -34.01 27.36 3.25
N ILE A 336 -33.00 26.96 2.47
CA ILE A 336 -31.60 27.07 2.86
C ILE A 336 -31.20 28.55 2.85
N ARG A 337 -30.67 29.06 3.96
CA ARG A 337 -30.20 30.45 4.07
C ARG A 337 -28.69 30.52 4.19
N THR A 338 -28.16 31.72 3.97
CA THR A 338 -26.78 32.00 4.37
C THR A 338 -26.61 31.79 5.88
N GLY A 339 -25.51 31.17 6.29
CA GLY A 339 -25.24 30.80 7.68
C GLY A 339 -25.87 29.50 8.17
N ASP A 340 -26.84 28.92 7.44
CA ASP A 340 -27.37 27.60 7.79
C ASP A 340 -26.31 26.50 7.56
N ASP A 341 -26.38 25.44 8.36
CA ASP A 341 -25.67 24.21 8.05
C ASP A 341 -26.47 23.40 7.01
N ILE A 342 -25.80 22.91 5.97
CA ILE A 342 -26.37 21.98 5.00
C ILE A 342 -25.76 20.60 5.16
N GLU A 343 -26.60 19.57 5.15
CA GLU A 343 -26.19 18.18 5.07
C GLU A 343 -26.20 17.73 3.61
N ILE A 344 -25.03 17.34 3.12
CA ILE A 344 -24.81 16.81 1.79
C ILE A 344 -24.78 15.29 1.92
N ARG A 345 -25.68 14.60 1.21
CA ARG A 345 -25.81 13.14 1.23
C ARG A 345 -25.43 12.55 -0.12
N GLY A 346 -24.77 11.40 -0.08
CA GLY A 346 -24.27 10.76 -1.28
C GLY A 346 -23.51 9.47 -1.01
N ALA A 347 -22.53 9.20 -1.87
CA ALA A 347 -21.67 8.03 -1.75
C ALA A 347 -20.26 8.32 -2.26
N GLY A 348 -19.27 7.65 -1.67
CA GLY A 348 -17.87 7.73 -2.08
C GLY A 348 -17.17 9.02 -1.67
N PHE A 349 -17.68 9.74 -0.68
CA PHE A 349 -17.10 11.01 -0.22
C PHE A 349 -15.73 10.80 0.43
N VAL A 350 -15.53 9.66 1.10
CA VAL A 350 -14.29 9.32 1.79
C VAL A 350 -13.63 8.14 1.08
N PRO A 351 -12.59 8.39 0.25
CA PRO A 351 -11.89 7.33 -0.44
C PRO A 351 -11.33 6.26 0.53
N PRO A 352 -11.31 4.98 0.13
CA PRO A 352 -10.61 3.95 0.88
C PRO A 352 -9.16 4.34 1.21
N GLY A 353 -8.78 4.27 2.49
CA GLY A 353 -7.46 4.69 2.98
C GLY A 353 -7.35 6.17 3.36
N ALA A 354 -8.41 6.96 3.18
CA ALA A 354 -8.47 8.39 3.51
C ALA A 354 -9.15 8.70 4.85
N GLN A 355 -9.39 7.70 5.71
CA GLN A 355 -10.12 7.87 6.98
C GLN A 355 -9.35 8.64 8.06
N ARG A 356 -8.07 8.97 7.82
CA ARG A 356 -7.25 9.73 8.76
C ARG A 356 -7.59 11.22 8.67
N ALA A 357 -7.52 11.91 9.81
CA ALA A 357 -7.86 13.33 9.92
C ALA A 357 -7.10 14.22 8.92
N ASP A 358 -5.82 13.93 8.64
CA ASP A 358 -4.99 14.67 7.68
C ASP A 358 -5.52 14.62 6.24
N ARG A 359 -6.32 13.59 5.92
CA ARG A 359 -6.96 13.41 4.62
C ARG A 359 -8.39 13.94 4.60
N LEU A 360 -9.15 13.72 5.67
CA LEU A 360 -10.49 14.26 5.81
C LEU A 360 -10.49 15.79 5.78
N ALA A 361 -9.51 16.44 6.42
CA ALA A 361 -9.36 17.90 6.42
C ALA A 361 -9.12 18.53 5.04
N ARG A 362 -8.73 17.73 4.04
CA ARG A 362 -8.51 18.18 2.66
C ARG A 362 -9.79 18.22 1.83
N MET A 363 -10.89 17.70 2.37
CA MET A 363 -12.18 17.72 1.69
C MET A 363 -12.70 19.15 1.66
N VAL A 364 -13.19 19.55 0.49
CA VAL A 364 -13.70 20.90 0.24
C VAL A 364 -15.03 20.80 -0.46
N VAL A 365 -16.02 21.56 0.01
CA VAL A 365 -17.28 21.77 -0.71
C VAL A 365 -17.20 23.10 -1.43
N ARG A 366 -17.43 23.09 -2.73
CA ARG A 366 -17.66 24.29 -3.52
C ARG A 366 -19.14 24.60 -3.53
N ILE A 367 -19.53 25.76 -3.03
CA ILE A 367 -20.90 26.29 -3.05
C ILE A 367 -20.87 27.55 -3.92
N GLY A 368 -21.38 27.44 -5.14
CA GLY A 368 -21.22 28.49 -6.15
C GLY A 368 -19.73 28.75 -6.46
N THR A 369 -19.26 29.95 -6.16
CA THR A 369 -17.85 30.38 -6.33
C THR A 369 -17.01 30.18 -5.07
N VAL A 370 -17.63 29.89 -3.92
CA VAL A 370 -16.97 29.84 -2.61
C VAL A 370 -16.51 28.41 -2.29
N HIS A 371 -15.31 28.29 -1.71
CA HIS A 371 -14.75 27.02 -1.26
C HIS A 371 -14.81 26.94 0.26
N VAL A 372 -15.42 25.88 0.77
CA VAL A 372 -15.63 25.64 2.21
C VAL A 372 -14.92 24.37 2.60
N HIS A 373 -14.00 24.46 3.56
CA HIS A 373 -13.38 23.27 4.14
C HIS A 373 -14.42 22.49 4.95
N VAL A 374 -14.44 21.17 4.78
CA VAL A 374 -15.37 20.33 5.54
C VAL A 374 -14.90 20.24 6.99
N PRO A 375 -15.69 20.70 7.97
CA PRO A 375 -15.26 20.75 9.34
C PRO A 375 -15.15 19.35 9.94
N LEU A 376 -14.04 19.08 10.63
CA LEU A 376 -13.86 17.85 11.39
C LEU A 376 -14.67 17.92 12.69
N VAL A 377 -15.70 17.07 12.81
CA VAL A 377 -16.48 16.95 14.04
C VAL A 377 -16.06 15.69 14.79
N PRO A 378 -15.27 15.80 15.88
CA PRO A 378 -14.75 14.65 16.59
C PRO A 378 -15.84 13.94 17.39
N VAL A 379 -15.77 12.61 17.39
CA VAL A 379 -16.57 11.74 18.27
C VAL A 379 -15.64 10.68 18.87
N PRO A 380 -16.00 10.03 19.99
CA PRO A 380 -15.20 8.96 20.53
C PRO A 380 -14.87 7.91 19.46
N GLY A 381 -13.59 7.70 19.21
CA GLY A 381 -13.11 6.73 18.21
C GLY A 381 -13.00 7.25 16.76
N GLY A 382 -13.44 8.46 16.42
CA GLY A 382 -13.38 8.93 15.03
C GLY A 382 -13.98 10.32 14.79
N PHE A 383 -14.65 10.47 13.66
CA PHE A 383 -15.32 11.70 13.24
C PHE A 383 -16.74 11.36 12.79
N SER A 384 -17.72 12.16 13.22
CA SER A 384 -19.08 12.12 12.69
C SER A 384 -19.22 12.95 11.42
N ASN A 385 -18.28 13.84 11.15
CA ASN A 385 -18.19 14.63 9.92
C ASN A 385 -16.73 14.81 9.51
N PRO A 386 -16.35 14.55 8.25
CA PRO A 386 -17.15 13.90 7.19
C PRO A 386 -17.26 12.38 7.32
N THR A 387 -18.31 11.80 6.73
CA THR A 387 -18.46 10.35 6.51
C THR A 387 -18.50 10.03 5.01
N ASP A 388 -18.44 8.74 4.64
CA ASP A 388 -18.47 8.32 3.23
C ASP A 388 -19.81 8.64 2.53
N THR A 389 -20.89 8.75 3.29
CA THR A 389 -22.25 8.91 2.76
C THR A 389 -22.89 10.25 3.10
N ALA A 390 -22.34 10.98 4.05
CA ALA A 390 -22.88 12.27 4.48
C ALA A 390 -21.79 13.20 5.02
N LEU A 391 -21.94 14.49 4.78
CA LEU A 391 -21.15 15.53 5.44
C LEU A 391 -21.97 16.80 5.63
N THR A 392 -21.62 17.58 6.65
CA THR A 392 -22.26 18.84 6.98
C THR A 392 -21.28 19.99 6.82
N VAL A 393 -21.71 21.07 6.15
CA VAL A 393 -20.93 22.30 6.00
C VAL A 393 -21.83 23.53 6.21
N PRO A 394 -21.29 24.62 6.77
CA PRO A 394 -22.02 25.88 6.82
C PRO A 394 -22.11 26.50 5.41
N VAL A 395 -23.22 27.16 5.11
CA VAL A 395 -23.36 28.03 3.92
C VAL A 395 -22.68 29.38 4.24
N PRO A 396 -21.58 29.74 3.55
CA PRO A 396 -20.90 31.01 3.80
C PRO A 396 -21.80 32.21 3.49
N ALA A 397 -21.57 33.31 4.21
CA ALA A 397 -22.26 34.58 3.95
C ALA A 397 -21.93 35.16 2.56
N ASP A 398 -20.78 34.79 1.99
CA ASP A 398 -20.34 35.23 0.66
C ASP A 398 -21.05 34.50 -0.50
N VAL A 399 -21.93 33.53 -0.20
CA VAL A 399 -22.73 32.85 -1.23
C VAL A 399 -23.88 33.75 -1.66
N GLU A 400 -23.92 34.08 -2.94
CA GLU A 400 -25.01 34.87 -3.52
C GLU A 400 -26.36 34.14 -3.38
N PRO A 401 -27.42 34.82 -2.91
CA PRO A 401 -28.77 34.26 -2.91
C PRO A 401 -29.23 33.88 -4.33
N GLY A 402 -29.94 32.75 -4.44
CA GLY A 402 -30.47 32.22 -5.69
C GLY A 402 -30.04 30.78 -5.96
N ARG A 403 -30.06 30.40 -7.23
CA ARG A 403 -29.66 29.05 -7.68
C ARG A 403 -28.15 28.91 -7.68
N VAL A 404 -27.63 28.09 -6.79
CA VAL A 404 -26.19 27.81 -6.68
C VAL A 404 -25.91 26.32 -6.84
N GLU A 405 -24.75 26.00 -7.41
CA GLU A 405 -24.27 24.63 -7.54
C GLU A 405 -23.42 24.24 -6.33
N VAL A 406 -23.70 23.06 -5.77
CA VAL A 406 -22.90 22.40 -4.73
C VAL A 406 -22.10 21.28 -5.36
N GLN A 407 -20.82 21.21 -5.04
CA GLN A 407 -19.93 20.14 -5.49
C GLN A 407 -18.93 19.81 -4.39
N LEU A 408 -18.63 18.53 -4.20
CA LEU A 408 -17.62 18.07 -3.25
C LEU A 408 -16.34 17.71 -3.99
N VAL A 409 -15.21 18.16 -3.45
CA VAL A 409 -13.86 17.69 -3.78
C VAL A 409 -13.41 16.74 -2.67
N THR A 410 -13.24 15.47 -2.98
CA THR A 410 -12.86 14.44 -2.00
C THR A 410 -11.39 14.57 -1.59
N ALA A 411 -10.97 13.82 -0.56
CA ALA A 411 -9.58 13.75 -0.11
C ALA A 411 -8.60 13.22 -1.19
N ALA A 412 -9.11 12.57 -2.25
CA ALA A 412 -8.33 12.14 -3.42
C ALA A 412 -8.28 13.21 -4.54
N GLY A 413 -8.90 14.37 -4.34
CA GLY A 413 -9.01 15.43 -5.34
C GLY A 413 -10.00 15.13 -6.47
N VAL A 414 -10.96 14.22 -6.23
CA VAL A 414 -11.99 13.91 -7.23
C VAL A 414 -13.23 14.75 -6.94
N GLU A 415 -13.75 15.37 -8.00
CA GLU A 415 -14.98 16.15 -7.93
C GLU A 415 -16.22 15.27 -8.12
N THR A 416 -17.27 15.54 -7.36
CA THR A 416 -18.60 14.94 -7.56
C THR A 416 -19.34 15.57 -8.75
N ASN A 417 -20.52 15.05 -9.05
CA ASN A 417 -21.53 15.80 -9.82
C ASN A 417 -21.87 17.13 -9.12
N ARG A 418 -22.34 18.08 -9.92
CA ARG A 418 -22.92 19.35 -9.44
C ARG A 418 -24.37 19.10 -9.05
N TYR A 419 -24.77 19.64 -7.91
CA TYR A 419 -26.13 19.56 -7.39
C TYR A 419 -26.66 20.98 -7.14
N THR A 420 -27.76 21.36 -7.79
CA THR A 420 -28.33 22.70 -7.65
C THR A 420 -29.18 22.79 -6.39
N ILE A 421 -28.98 23.86 -5.62
CA ILE A 421 -29.83 24.26 -4.50
C ILE A 421 -30.31 25.70 -4.70
N ASP A 422 -31.42 26.06 -4.05
CA ASP A 422 -31.90 27.44 -3.96
C ASP A 422 -31.53 27.98 -2.57
N VAL A 423 -30.70 29.04 -2.53
CA VAL A 423 -30.30 29.74 -1.31
C VAL A 423 -31.10 31.05 -1.20
N THR A 424 -31.70 31.30 -0.05
CA THR A 424 -32.39 32.55 0.27
C THR A 424 -31.56 33.42 1.21
N GLU A 425 -31.91 34.70 1.33
CA GLU A 425 -31.30 35.61 2.32
C GLU A 425 -31.41 35.10 3.76
#